data_AF-A0A949CE20-F1
#
_entry.id   AF-A0A949CE20-F1
#
_cell.length_a   1.000
_cell.length_b   1.000
_cell.length_c   1.000
_cell.angle_alpha   90.00
_cell.angle_beta   90.00
_cell.angle_gamma   90.00
#
_symmetry.space_group_name_H-M   'P 1'
#
loop_
_entity.id
_entity.type
_entity.pdbx_description
1 polymer ?
#
loop_
_entity_poly.entity_id
_entity_poly.type
_entity_poly.pdbx_seq_one_letter_code
_entity_poly.pdbx_strand_id
1 'polypeptide(L)'
;MPEAKIKENKSEYLKQKINFFLVNYFHWLKIGLFLVILLMGLFLIIKPKYTKAIKSIEQSREQNQAKYDILQEHLNQLNRLNSAYKKIGADNIEKINAMLPGGGHYEDLFPQMESIIRKRGLFLQSMEINSGEKKEEQKTAAAKAKEAAAGAQAKLPAEIIKVSLSIKIVGADYANLKALLNDFENNIQLLDIVNLNFSPAEQSASFIVDTYYIEDDNQ
;
A
#
# COMPACT_ATOMS: atom_id res chain seq x y z
N MET A 1 -48.73 87.66 4.60
CA MET A 1 -48.13 86.44 4.00
C MET A 1 -46.81 86.80 3.31
N PRO A 2 -45.63 86.73 3.99
CA PRO A 2 -44.35 87.06 3.36
C PRO A 2 -43.25 85.98 3.51
N GLU A 3 -43.58 84.71 3.77
CA GLU A 3 -42.56 83.69 4.08
C GLU A 3 -42.00 82.94 2.84
N ALA A 4 -42.66 83.02 1.69
CA ALA A 4 -42.27 82.22 0.51
C ALA A 4 -41.07 82.80 -0.28
N LYS A 5 -40.83 84.11 -0.27
CA LYS A 5 -39.81 84.74 -1.13
C LYS A 5 -38.37 84.71 -0.59
N ILE A 6 -38.17 84.40 0.70
CA ILE A 6 -36.83 84.41 1.32
C ILE A 6 -36.10 83.07 1.09
N LYS A 7 -36.84 81.96 0.94
CA LYS A 7 -36.25 80.63 0.70
C LYS A 7 -35.68 80.47 -0.73
N GLU A 8 -36.28 81.09 -1.74
CA GLU A 8 -35.80 81.00 -3.12
C GLU A 8 -34.41 81.62 -3.29
N ASN A 9 -34.20 82.85 -2.78
CA ASN A 9 -32.95 83.57 -2.96
C ASN A 9 -31.76 82.90 -2.25
N LYS A 10 -31.98 82.34 -1.05
CA LYS A 10 -30.91 81.67 -0.29
C LYS A 10 -30.44 80.37 -0.97
N SER A 11 -31.34 79.64 -1.64
CA SER A 11 -30.98 78.43 -2.38
C SER A 11 -30.23 78.74 -3.68
N GLU A 12 -30.58 79.82 -4.38
CA GLU A 12 -29.86 80.32 -5.55
C GLU A 12 -28.45 80.83 -5.20
N TYR A 13 -28.29 81.50 -4.05
CA TYR A 13 -26.98 81.95 -3.56
C TYR A 13 -26.06 80.79 -3.16
N LEU A 14 -26.60 79.75 -2.53
CA LEU A 14 -25.86 78.53 -2.22
C LEU A 14 -25.47 77.79 -3.51
N LYS A 15 -26.36 77.71 -4.50
CA LYS A 15 -26.04 77.14 -5.81
C LYS A 15 -24.95 77.93 -6.53
N GLN A 16 -24.97 79.26 -6.51
CA GLN A 16 -23.91 80.08 -7.12
C GLN A 16 -22.56 79.92 -6.42
N LYS A 17 -22.53 79.89 -5.07
CA LYS A 17 -21.28 79.66 -4.33
C LYS A 17 -20.73 78.26 -4.54
N ILE A 18 -21.59 77.25 -4.56
CA ILE A 18 -21.22 75.87 -4.89
C ILE A 18 -20.72 75.82 -6.33
N ASN A 19 -21.39 76.46 -7.29
CA ASN A 19 -20.98 76.45 -8.69
C ASN A 19 -19.65 77.19 -8.92
N PHE A 20 -19.44 78.35 -8.29
CA PHE A 20 -18.17 79.08 -8.35
C PHE A 20 -17.02 78.29 -7.69
N PHE A 21 -17.30 77.64 -6.56
CA PHE A 21 -16.34 76.76 -5.89
C PHE A 21 -16.05 75.51 -6.74
N LEU A 22 -17.07 74.88 -7.34
CA LEU A 22 -16.94 73.70 -8.19
C LEU A 22 -16.16 74.02 -9.46
N VAL A 23 -16.37 75.17 -10.11
CA VAL A 23 -15.67 75.56 -11.34
C VAL A 23 -14.21 75.93 -11.03
N ASN A 24 -13.95 76.69 -9.97
CA ASN A 24 -12.59 77.11 -9.62
C ASN A 24 -11.74 75.97 -9.03
N TYR A 25 -12.34 75.08 -8.24
CA TYR A 25 -11.65 73.91 -7.67
C TYR A 25 -11.80 72.64 -8.52
N PHE A 26 -12.47 72.67 -9.68
CA PHE A 26 -12.66 71.50 -10.54
C PHE A 26 -11.34 70.83 -10.93
N HIS A 27 -10.28 71.63 -11.12
CA HIS A 27 -8.94 71.12 -11.43
C HIS A 27 -8.36 70.35 -10.24
N TRP A 28 -8.39 70.92 -9.03
CA TRP A 28 -7.92 70.25 -7.82
C TRP A 28 -8.75 69.02 -7.43
N LEU A 29 -10.07 69.07 -7.66
CA LEU A 29 -10.98 67.94 -7.45
C LEU A 29 -10.63 66.75 -8.36
N LYS A 30 -10.29 67.01 -9.63
CA LYS A 30 -9.81 65.99 -10.57
C LYS A 30 -8.48 65.38 -10.14
N ILE A 31 -7.52 66.18 -9.66
CA ILE A 31 -6.25 65.67 -9.11
C ILE A 31 -6.50 64.80 -7.88
N GLY A 32 -7.36 65.24 -6.95
CA GLY A 32 -7.71 64.47 -5.75
C GLY A 32 -8.39 63.15 -6.10
N LEU A 33 -9.33 63.16 -7.04
CA LEU A 33 -10.01 61.96 -7.53
C LEU A 33 -9.01 60.99 -8.19
N PHE A 34 -8.09 61.49 -9.02
CA PHE A 34 -7.04 60.69 -9.63
C PHE A 34 -6.13 60.05 -8.56
N LEU A 35 -5.74 60.81 -7.53
CA LEU A 35 -4.91 60.31 -6.42
C LEU A 35 -5.63 59.23 -5.61
N VAL A 36 -6.93 59.42 -5.34
CA VAL A 36 -7.75 58.44 -4.63
C VAL A 36 -7.90 57.15 -5.44
N ILE A 37 -8.18 57.25 -6.75
CA ILE A 37 -8.26 56.09 -7.64
C ILE A 37 -6.91 55.36 -7.69
N LEU A 38 -5.80 56.10 -7.72
CA LEU A 38 -4.45 55.53 -7.75
C LEU A 38 -4.09 54.82 -6.43
N LEU A 39 -4.40 55.43 -5.28
CA LEU A 39 -4.21 54.81 -3.96
C LEU A 39 -5.09 53.59 -3.76
N MET A 40 -6.34 53.65 -4.20
CA MET A 40 -7.29 52.55 -4.10
C MET A 40 -6.90 51.38 -5.01
N GLY A 41 -6.42 51.67 -6.23
CA GLY A 41 -5.86 50.68 -7.14
C GLY A 41 -4.61 50.00 -6.58
N LEU A 42 -3.69 50.77 -5.98
CA LEU A 42 -2.50 50.24 -5.32
C LEU A 42 -2.87 49.31 -4.16
N PHE A 43 -3.74 49.76 -3.27
CA PHE A 43 -4.10 49.00 -2.08
C PHE A 43 -4.93 47.75 -2.40
N LEU A 44 -5.89 47.84 -3.31
CA LEU A 44 -6.83 46.76 -3.61
C LEU A 44 -6.23 45.69 -4.52
N ILE A 45 -5.25 46.02 -5.38
CA ILE A 45 -4.68 45.06 -6.35
C ILE A 45 -3.37 44.45 -5.84
N ILE A 46 -2.49 45.22 -5.22
CA ILE A 46 -1.13 44.74 -4.86
C ILE A 46 -1.15 43.93 -3.57
N LYS A 47 -1.88 44.38 -2.53
CA LYS A 47 -1.95 43.69 -1.23
C LYS A 47 -2.45 42.23 -1.33
N PRO A 48 -3.55 41.90 -2.05
CA PRO A 48 -4.00 40.51 -2.15
C PRO A 48 -3.06 39.64 -3.01
N LYS A 49 -2.37 40.22 -4.01
CA LYS A 49 -1.40 39.47 -4.81
C LYS A 49 -0.12 39.15 -4.02
N TYR A 50 0.38 40.10 -3.24
CA TYR A 50 1.56 39.92 -2.40
C TYR A 50 1.34 38.86 -1.32
N THR A 51 0.21 38.94 -0.62
CA THR A 51 -0.15 37.96 0.42
C THR A 51 -0.40 36.56 -0.12
N LYS A 52 -1.00 36.42 -1.32
CA LYS A 52 -1.13 35.12 -2.00
C LYS A 52 0.23 34.54 -2.40
N ALA A 53 1.15 35.37 -2.92
CA ALA A 53 2.48 34.92 -3.30
C ALA A 53 3.28 34.41 -2.09
N ILE A 54 3.32 35.18 -1.00
CA ILE A 54 4.00 34.78 0.25
C ILE A 54 3.42 33.48 0.80
N LYS A 55 2.08 33.38 0.91
CA LYS A 55 1.42 32.14 1.38
C LYS A 55 1.69 30.94 0.48
N SER A 56 1.74 31.13 -0.84
CA SER A 56 2.05 30.03 -1.77
C SER A 56 3.50 29.56 -1.67
N ILE A 57 4.43 30.47 -1.38
CA ILE A 57 5.85 30.16 -1.16
C ILE A 57 6.01 29.40 0.16
N GLU A 58 5.32 29.84 1.22
CA GLU A 58 5.34 29.20 2.52
C GLU A 58 4.71 27.79 2.45
N GLN A 59 3.54 27.66 1.82
CA GLN A 59 2.89 26.37 1.59
C GLN A 59 3.77 25.44 0.73
N SER A 60 4.45 25.96 -0.29
CA SER A 60 5.38 25.16 -1.10
C SER A 60 6.60 24.71 -0.30
N ARG A 61 7.12 25.56 0.60
CA ARG A 61 8.22 25.21 1.50
C ARG A 61 7.79 24.13 2.51
N GLU A 62 6.62 24.27 3.13
CA GLU A 62 6.08 23.25 4.04
C GLU A 62 5.86 21.92 3.34
N GLN A 63 5.29 21.92 2.13
CA GLN A 63 5.10 20.71 1.34
C GLN A 63 6.43 20.06 0.95
N ASN A 64 7.43 20.85 0.59
CA ASN A 64 8.75 20.32 0.27
C ASN A 64 9.44 19.77 1.52
N GLN A 65 9.34 20.44 2.66
CA GLN A 65 9.89 19.95 3.92
C GLN A 65 9.24 18.63 4.34
N ALA A 66 7.91 18.55 4.29
CA ALA A 66 7.19 17.32 4.59
C ALA A 66 7.62 16.15 3.66
N LYS A 67 7.83 16.43 2.37
CA LYS A 67 8.38 15.44 1.42
C LYS A 67 9.79 15.01 1.80
N TYR A 68 10.66 15.94 2.19
CA TYR A 68 12.01 15.62 2.66
C TYR A 68 11.98 14.75 3.91
N ASP A 69 11.13 15.06 4.88
CA ASP A 69 11.02 14.31 6.13
C ASP A 69 10.52 12.87 5.86
N ILE A 70 9.50 12.71 5.02
CA ILE A 70 9.02 11.39 4.58
C ILE A 70 10.13 10.61 3.86
N LEU A 71 10.85 11.25 2.94
CA LEU A 71 11.92 10.59 2.19
C LEU A 71 13.08 10.18 3.10
N GLN A 72 13.41 11.01 4.09
CA GLN A 72 14.42 10.71 5.10
C GLN A 72 13.99 9.55 6.00
N GLU A 73 12.71 9.48 6.39
CA GLU A 73 12.16 8.35 7.14
C GLU A 73 12.24 7.05 6.33
N HIS A 74 11.84 7.08 5.05
CA HIS A 74 11.98 5.94 4.14
C HIS A 74 13.44 5.48 4.03
N LEU A 75 14.39 6.41 3.84
CA LEU A 75 15.83 6.07 3.79
C LEU A 75 16.30 5.42 5.09
N ASN A 76 15.85 5.91 6.25
CA ASN A 76 16.17 5.32 7.53
C ASN A 76 15.59 3.90 7.66
N GLN A 77 14.35 3.67 7.22
CA GLN A 77 13.75 2.34 7.18
C GLN A 77 14.54 1.38 6.29
N LEU A 78 14.91 1.81 5.07
CA LEU A 78 15.74 1.03 4.15
C LEU A 78 17.10 0.69 4.76
N ASN A 79 17.77 1.66 5.38
CA ASN A 79 19.04 1.44 6.05
C ASN A 79 18.92 0.48 7.23
N ARG A 80 17.83 0.55 8.00
CA ARG A 80 17.55 -0.40 9.10
C ARG A 80 17.31 -1.80 8.55
N LEU A 81 16.52 -1.96 7.48
CA LEU A 81 16.28 -3.24 6.83
C LEU A 81 17.57 -3.84 6.28
N ASN A 82 18.36 -3.05 5.55
CA ASN A 82 19.64 -3.48 5.00
C ASN A 82 20.64 -3.86 6.11
N SER A 83 20.68 -3.07 7.20
CA SER A 83 21.52 -3.39 8.35
C SER A 83 21.04 -4.65 9.08
N ALA A 84 19.74 -4.88 9.16
CA ALA A 84 19.18 -6.10 9.72
C ALA A 84 19.51 -7.31 8.84
N TYR A 85 19.34 -7.19 7.53
CA TYR A 85 19.71 -8.22 6.54
C TYR A 85 21.19 -8.56 6.60
N LYS A 86 22.09 -7.55 6.64
CA LYS A 86 23.55 -7.76 6.77
C LYS A 86 23.99 -8.36 8.10
N LYS A 87 23.18 -8.25 9.15
CA LYS A 87 23.42 -8.89 10.45
C LYS A 87 23.03 -10.37 10.45
N ILE A 88 22.26 -10.82 9.46
CA ILE A 88 22.03 -12.24 9.22
C ILE A 88 23.35 -12.80 8.69
N GLY A 89 24.04 -13.61 9.51
CA GLY A 89 25.27 -14.28 9.08
C GLY A 89 25.03 -15.16 7.86
N ALA A 90 26.08 -15.39 7.05
CA ALA A 90 25.99 -16.18 5.82
C ALA A 90 25.33 -17.56 6.04
N ASP A 91 25.63 -18.23 7.16
CA ASP A 91 25.04 -19.51 7.54
C ASP A 91 23.51 -19.46 7.72
N ASN A 92 22.97 -18.32 8.17
CA ASN A 92 21.53 -18.13 8.32
C ASN A 92 20.87 -17.78 6.99
N ILE A 93 21.57 -17.11 6.07
CA ILE A 93 21.09 -16.86 4.71
C ILE A 93 20.96 -18.18 3.94
N GLU A 94 21.94 -19.07 4.05
CA GLU A 94 21.89 -20.40 3.44
C GLU A 94 20.71 -21.21 3.98
N LYS A 95 20.48 -21.18 5.30
CA LYS A 95 19.29 -21.81 5.91
C LYS A 95 17.98 -21.23 5.40
N ILE A 96 17.87 -19.91 5.25
CA ILE A 96 16.66 -19.26 4.73
C ILE A 96 16.42 -19.67 3.27
N ASN A 97 17.45 -19.68 2.44
CA ASN A 97 17.35 -20.13 1.04
C ASN A 97 17.00 -21.61 0.94
N ALA A 98 17.43 -22.43 1.90
CA ALA A 98 17.03 -23.84 1.97
C ALA A 98 15.58 -24.02 2.49
N MET A 99 15.07 -23.11 3.31
CA MET A 99 13.68 -23.10 3.79
C MET A 99 12.67 -22.72 2.70
N LEU A 100 13.03 -21.74 1.88
CA LEU A 100 12.25 -21.21 0.75
C LEU A 100 13.11 -21.30 -0.53
N PRO A 101 13.21 -22.49 -1.12
CA PRO A 101 13.96 -22.66 -2.35
C PRO A 101 13.37 -21.82 -3.49
N GLY A 102 14.25 -21.21 -4.28
CA GLY A 102 13.91 -20.60 -5.57
C GLY A 102 13.85 -21.65 -6.68
N GLY A 103 13.39 -21.25 -7.86
CA GLY A 103 13.52 -22.04 -9.09
C GLY A 103 12.35 -22.95 -9.47
N GLY A 104 11.23 -22.94 -8.74
CA GLY A 104 10.01 -23.65 -9.17
C GLY A 104 10.17 -25.15 -9.43
N HIS A 105 11.26 -25.78 -8.97
CA HIS A 105 11.57 -27.21 -9.18
C HIS A 105 10.76 -28.12 -8.25
N TYR A 106 9.44 -27.96 -8.24
CA TYR A 106 8.55 -28.78 -7.41
C TYR A 106 8.46 -30.24 -7.90
N GLU A 107 8.98 -30.55 -9.09
CA GLU A 107 9.11 -31.92 -9.60
C GLU A 107 10.04 -32.78 -8.71
N ASP A 108 11.04 -32.15 -8.09
CA ASP A 108 11.96 -32.83 -7.17
C ASP A 108 11.31 -33.18 -5.83
N LEU A 109 10.12 -32.66 -5.53
CA LEU A 109 9.37 -33.02 -4.32
C LEU A 109 8.98 -34.49 -4.31
N PHE A 110 8.69 -35.07 -5.47
CA PHE A 110 8.30 -36.48 -5.55
C PHE A 110 9.42 -37.42 -5.04
N PRO A 111 10.65 -37.41 -5.62
CA PRO A 111 11.73 -38.26 -5.14
C PRO A 111 12.15 -37.93 -3.70
N GLN A 112 12.07 -36.66 -3.27
CA GLN A 112 12.37 -36.26 -1.90
C GLN A 112 11.39 -36.87 -0.90
N MET A 113 10.09 -36.73 -1.15
CA MET A 113 9.05 -37.27 -0.28
C MET A 113 9.07 -38.80 -0.29
N GLU A 114 9.28 -39.44 -1.44
CA GLU A 114 9.42 -40.89 -1.50
C GLU A 114 10.58 -41.38 -0.62
N SER A 115 11.74 -40.71 -0.68
CA SER A 115 12.90 -41.05 0.14
C SER A 115 12.61 -40.92 1.65
N ILE A 116 11.97 -39.83 2.07
CA ILE A 116 11.59 -39.60 3.49
C ILE A 116 10.64 -40.69 3.98
N ILE A 117 9.62 -41.01 3.18
CA ILE A 117 8.61 -42.03 3.50
C ILE A 117 9.27 -43.43 3.58
N ARG A 118 10.08 -43.79 2.58
CA ARG A 118 10.79 -45.08 2.53
C ARG A 118 11.77 -45.27 3.68
N LYS A 119 12.42 -44.21 4.16
CA LYS A 119 13.33 -44.26 5.31
C LYS A 119 12.65 -44.77 6.58
N ARG A 120 11.33 -44.59 6.69
CA ARG A 120 10.50 -45.09 7.80
C ARG A 120 9.86 -46.46 7.53
N GLY A 121 10.24 -47.13 6.46
CA GLY A 121 9.68 -48.43 6.07
C GLY A 121 8.25 -48.34 5.53
N LEU A 122 7.79 -47.13 5.17
CA LEU A 122 6.46 -46.87 4.64
C LEU A 122 6.51 -46.87 3.11
N PHE A 123 5.36 -47.14 2.48
CA PHE A 123 5.24 -47.15 1.02
C PHE A 123 4.38 -45.99 0.55
N LEU A 124 4.93 -45.18 -0.36
CA LEU A 124 4.16 -44.17 -1.07
C LEU A 124 3.25 -44.87 -2.08
N GLN A 125 1.94 -44.75 -1.90
CA GLN A 125 0.94 -45.31 -2.81
C GLN A 125 0.61 -44.35 -3.95
N SER A 126 0.45 -43.07 -3.63
CA SER A 126 0.18 -42.03 -4.63
C SER A 126 0.59 -40.67 -4.10
N MET A 127 1.02 -39.80 -5.01
CA MET A 127 1.26 -38.38 -4.75
C MET A 127 0.68 -37.57 -5.90
N GLU A 128 -0.07 -36.53 -5.58
CA GLU A 128 -0.54 -35.54 -6.54
C GLU A 128 0.04 -34.18 -6.16
N ILE A 129 0.68 -33.52 -7.13
CA ILE A 129 1.27 -32.20 -6.97
C ILE A 129 0.39 -31.20 -7.69
N ASN A 130 -0.16 -30.24 -6.94
CA ASN A 130 -0.94 -29.14 -7.48
C ASN A 130 -0.15 -27.84 -7.26
N SER A 131 0.56 -27.38 -8.30
CA SER A 131 1.18 -26.06 -8.29
C SER A 131 0.09 -25.01 -8.43
N GLY A 132 0.06 -24.05 -7.50
CA GLY A 132 -0.83 -22.89 -7.56
C GLY A 132 -0.43 -21.88 -8.63
N GLU A 133 0.22 -22.32 -9.72
CA GLU A 133 0.46 -21.49 -10.89
C GLU A 133 -0.85 -20.80 -11.25
N LYS A 134 -0.75 -19.51 -11.58
CA LYS A 134 -1.86 -18.69 -12.06
C LYS A 134 -2.33 -19.26 -13.41
N LYS A 135 -3.00 -20.41 -13.42
CA LYS A 135 -3.97 -20.75 -14.45
C LYS A 135 -5.15 -19.82 -14.22
N GLU A 136 -5.04 -18.62 -14.78
CA GLU A 136 -6.19 -17.83 -15.20
C GLU A 136 -6.94 -18.62 -16.28
N GLU A 137 -7.60 -19.72 -15.91
CA GLU A 137 -8.64 -20.30 -16.73
C GLU A 137 -9.53 -21.20 -15.85
N GLN A 138 -10.75 -20.69 -15.65
CA GLN A 138 -11.94 -21.37 -15.13
C GLN A 138 -11.97 -21.77 -13.64
N LYS A 139 -11.98 -20.76 -12.75
CA LYS A 139 -12.69 -20.89 -11.47
C LYS A 139 -14.21 -20.79 -11.73
N THR A 140 -14.91 -21.92 -11.63
CA THR A 140 -16.38 -21.96 -11.61
C THR A 140 -16.93 -21.16 -10.41
N ALA A 141 -18.12 -20.59 -10.59
CA ALA A 141 -18.77 -19.66 -9.66
C ALA A 141 -18.94 -20.18 -8.21
N ALA A 142 -18.82 -21.50 -7.99
CA ALA A 142 -18.89 -22.10 -6.66
C ALA A 142 -17.67 -21.79 -5.76
N ALA A 143 -16.49 -21.49 -6.33
CA ALA A 143 -15.28 -21.19 -5.53
C ALA A 143 -15.32 -19.79 -4.89
N LYS A 144 -16.02 -18.82 -5.51
CA LYS A 144 -16.15 -17.45 -4.97
C LYS A 144 -17.01 -17.37 -3.70
N ALA A 145 -17.89 -18.34 -3.46
CA ALA A 145 -18.77 -18.33 -2.29
C ALA A 145 -18.06 -18.80 -1.00
N LYS A 146 -16.97 -19.57 -1.09
CA LYS A 146 -16.22 -20.08 0.07
C LYS A 146 -15.15 -19.12 0.59
N GLU A 147 -14.57 -18.28 -0.27
CA GLU A 147 -13.59 -17.26 0.13
C GLU A 147 -14.21 -16.07 0.89
N ALA A 148 -15.53 -15.84 0.78
CA ALA A 148 -16.21 -14.76 1.49
C ALA A 148 -16.53 -15.08 2.97
N ALA A 149 -16.36 -16.35 3.40
CA ALA A 149 -16.71 -16.81 4.75
C ALA A 149 -15.49 -17.10 5.65
N ALA A 150 -14.26 -17.08 5.10
CA ALA A 150 -13.03 -17.23 5.87
C ALA A 150 -12.42 -15.84 6.10
N GLY A 151 -12.42 -15.39 7.36
CA GLY A 151 -11.87 -14.10 7.76
C GLY A 151 -10.44 -13.90 7.22
N ALA A 152 -10.19 -12.69 6.70
CA ALA A 152 -8.91 -12.10 6.32
C ALA A 152 -7.70 -13.07 6.30
N GLN A 153 -7.70 -14.03 5.37
CA GLN A 153 -6.49 -14.76 5.04
C GLN A 153 -5.58 -13.79 4.30
N ALA A 154 -4.44 -13.49 4.91
CA ALA A 154 -3.39 -12.68 4.30
C ALA A 154 -3.07 -13.28 2.93
N LYS A 155 -3.30 -12.49 1.87
CA LYS A 155 -2.88 -12.90 0.52
C LYS A 155 -1.37 -13.10 0.56
N LEU A 156 -0.92 -14.25 0.08
CA LEU A 156 0.50 -14.48 -0.16
C LEU A 156 1.05 -13.37 -1.07
N PRO A 157 2.29 -12.91 -0.85
CA PRO A 157 3.00 -12.01 -1.76
C PRO A 157 2.97 -12.57 -3.19
N ALA A 158 3.04 -11.68 -4.19
CA ALA A 158 2.91 -12.07 -5.58
C ALA A 158 4.02 -13.03 -6.03
N GLU A 159 5.16 -12.96 -5.35
CA GLU A 159 6.42 -13.67 -5.62
C GLU A 159 6.51 -15.03 -4.89
N ILE A 160 5.48 -15.48 -4.17
CA ILE A 160 5.48 -16.78 -3.47
C ILE A 160 4.44 -17.71 -4.10
N ILE A 161 4.91 -18.86 -4.58
CA ILE A 161 4.08 -19.92 -5.12
C ILE A 161 3.81 -20.95 -4.03
N LYS A 162 2.54 -21.25 -3.80
CA LYS A 162 2.12 -22.35 -2.93
C LYS A 162 1.92 -23.61 -3.75
N VAL A 163 2.58 -24.70 -3.37
CA VAL A 163 2.45 -26.02 -3.98
C VAL A 163 1.77 -26.95 -2.98
N SER A 164 0.65 -27.55 -3.37
CA SER A 164 -0.10 -28.47 -2.52
C SER A 164 0.15 -29.91 -2.94
N LEU A 165 0.55 -30.74 -1.99
CA LEU A 165 0.89 -32.16 -2.14
C LEU A 165 -0.20 -33.01 -1.48
N SER A 166 -0.89 -33.83 -2.26
CA SER A 166 -1.80 -34.86 -1.74
C SER A 166 -1.08 -36.20 -1.74
N ILE A 167 -0.81 -36.75 -0.56
CA ILE A 167 0.05 -37.92 -0.40
C ILE A 167 -0.76 -39.04 0.27
N LYS A 168 -0.65 -40.26 -0.26
CA LYS A 168 -1.21 -41.48 0.35
C LYS A 168 -0.11 -42.49 0.60
N ILE A 169 -0.08 -43.05 1.80
CA ILE A 169 0.90 -44.05 2.23
C ILE A 169 0.22 -45.30 2.78
N VAL A 170 0.93 -46.42 2.66
CA VAL A 170 0.52 -47.75 3.14
C VAL A 170 1.63 -48.34 4.01
N GLY A 171 1.24 -49.21 4.96
CA GLY A 171 2.12 -49.76 5.99
C GLY A 171 2.27 -48.82 7.19
N ALA A 172 1.39 -47.83 7.30
CA ALA A 172 1.40 -46.86 8.39
C ALA A 172 0.79 -47.49 9.66
N ASP A 173 1.62 -47.66 10.69
CA ASP A 173 1.16 -47.76 12.06
C ASP A 173 1.34 -46.43 12.79
N TYR A 174 0.81 -46.32 14.00
CA TYR A 174 0.89 -45.08 14.76
C TYR A 174 2.34 -44.66 15.07
N ALA A 175 3.24 -45.60 15.32
CA ALA A 175 4.62 -45.30 15.70
C ALA A 175 5.42 -44.76 14.51
N ASN A 176 5.30 -45.40 13.35
CA ASN A 176 6.00 -45.02 12.13
C ASN A 176 5.39 -43.75 11.51
N LEU A 177 4.07 -43.57 11.60
CA LEU A 177 3.42 -42.33 11.20
C LEU A 177 3.90 -41.16 12.06
N LYS A 178 3.96 -41.33 13.38
CA LYS A 178 4.48 -40.30 14.28
C LYS A 178 5.95 -39.96 13.97
N ALA A 179 6.76 -40.97 13.68
CA ALA A 179 8.15 -40.75 13.28
C ALA A 179 8.27 -40.01 11.93
N LEU A 180 7.38 -40.30 10.98
CA LEU A 180 7.31 -39.59 9.70
C LEU A 180 6.91 -38.12 9.87
N LEU A 181 5.89 -37.83 10.69
CA LEU A 181 5.48 -36.46 10.98
C LEU A 181 6.60 -35.67 11.65
N ASN A 182 7.33 -36.30 12.57
CA ASN A 182 8.53 -35.70 13.16
C ASN A 182 9.62 -35.41 12.11
N ASP A 183 9.75 -36.23 11.07
CA ASP A 183 10.69 -35.92 9.97
C ASP A 183 10.20 -34.75 9.10
N PHE A 184 8.89 -34.60 8.90
CA PHE A 184 8.33 -33.43 8.22
C PHE A 184 8.52 -32.14 9.04
N GLU A 185 8.31 -32.20 10.35
CA GLU A 185 8.53 -31.04 11.24
C GLU A 185 10.00 -30.62 11.31
N ASN A 186 10.94 -31.56 11.19
CA ASN A 186 12.37 -31.29 11.19
C ASN A 186 12.94 -31.10 9.77
N ASN A 187 12.09 -30.98 8.76
CA ASN A 187 12.53 -30.69 7.40
C ASN A 187 13.02 -29.24 7.32
N ILE A 188 14.08 -29.02 6.54
CA ILE A 188 14.61 -27.67 6.31
C ILE A 188 13.61 -26.85 5.49
N GLN A 189 12.92 -27.46 4.53
CA GLN A 189 11.90 -26.77 3.73
C GLN A 189 10.63 -26.50 4.55
N LEU A 190 9.99 -25.36 4.28
CA LEU A 190 8.69 -25.05 4.87
C LEU A 190 7.62 -26.01 4.35
N LEU A 191 7.14 -26.87 5.25
CA LEU A 191 6.04 -27.80 5.04
C LEU A 191 4.94 -27.52 6.06
N ASP A 192 3.71 -27.36 5.57
CA ASP A 192 2.53 -27.17 6.39
C ASP A 192 1.53 -28.31 6.17
N ILE A 193 1.17 -29.03 7.23
CA ILE A 193 0.24 -30.16 7.15
C ILE A 193 -1.18 -29.64 7.32
N VAL A 194 -1.87 -29.45 6.20
CA VAL A 194 -3.24 -28.92 6.16
C VAL A 194 -4.25 -29.96 6.64
N ASN A 195 -4.02 -31.23 6.31
CA ASN A 195 -4.92 -32.31 6.67
C ASN A 195 -4.13 -33.62 6.84
N LEU A 196 -4.56 -34.43 7.81
CA LEU A 196 -4.05 -35.77 8.07
C LEU A 196 -5.23 -36.68 8.39
N ASN A 197 -5.34 -37.77 7.64
CA ASN A 197 -6.27 -38.86 7.91
C ASN A 197 -5.48 -40.17 8.09
N PHE A 198 -5.74 -40.88 9.19
CA PHE A 198 -5.05 -42.12 9.53
C PHE A 198 -6.08 -43.22 9.78
N SER A 199 -5.92 -44.35 9.09
CA SER A 199 -6.74 -45.54 9.26
C SER A 199 -5.90 -46.70 9.83
N PRO A 200 -5.98 -46.96 11.15
CA PRO A 200 -5.26 -48.08 11.76
C PRO A 200 -5.69 -49.44 11.19
N ALA A 201 -6.97 -49.57 10.84
CA ALA A 201 -7.54 -50.82 10.30
C ALA A 201 -6.97 -51.17 8.92
N GLU A 202 -6.72 -50.16 8.08
CA GLU A 202 -6.16 -50.33 6.74
C GLU A 202 -4.64 -50.17 6.71
N GLN A 203 -4.01 -49.85 7.86
CA GLN A 203 -2.60 -49.50 7.97
C GLN A 203 -2.19 -48.45 6.93
N SER A 204 -3.02 -47.43 6.77
CA SER A 204 -2.88 -46.42 5.73
C SER A 204 -3.02 -45.01 6.32
N ALA A 205 -2.37 -44.05 5.67
CA ALA A 205 -2.55 -42.64 5.99
C ALA A 205 -2.57 -41.79 4.72
N SER A 206 -3.31 -40.69 4.76
CA SER A 206 -3.32 -39.70 3.69
C SER A 206 -3.16 -38.29 4.27
N PHE A 207 -2.32 -37.47 3.66
CA PHE A 207 -2.05 -36.12 4.11
C PHE A 207 -2.06 -35.13 2.95
N ILE A 208 -2.49 -33.90 3.26
CA ILE A 208 -2.36 -32.74 2.39
C ILE A 208 -1.29 -31.85 3.00
N VAL A 209 -0.23 -31.59 2.25
CA VAL A 209 0.91 -30.80 2.68
C VAL A 209 1.12 -29.65 1.72
N ASP A 210 1.14 -28.42 2.25
CA ASP A 210 1.48 -27.23 1.48
C ASP A 210 2.96 -26.91 1.67
N THR A 211 3.64 -26.57 0.58
CA THR A 211 5.02 -26.06 0.57
C THR A 211 5.13 -24.78 -0.26
N TYR A 212 6.21 -24.04 -0.07
CA TYR A 212 6.34 -22.66 -0.53
C TYR A 212 7.65 -22.46 -1.30
N TYR A 213 7.53 -21.87 -2.48
CA TYR A 213 8.64 -21.55 -3.37
C TYR A 213 8.65 -20.05 -3.67
N ILE A 214 9.84 -19.50 -3.84
CA ILE A 214 10.00 -18.17 -4.39
C ILE A 214 9.90 -18.29 -5.92
N GLU A 215 9.04 -17.48 -6.53
CA GLU A 215 8.96 -17.34 -7.99
C GLU A 215 10.28 -16.74 -8.46
N ASP A 216 11.04 -17.49 -9.26
CA ASP A 216 12.24 -16.96 -9.88
C ASP A 216 11.80 -15.92 -10.92
N ASP A 217 12.27 -14.68 -10.75
CA ASP A 217 12.15 -13.59 -11.72
C ASP A 217 13.03 -13.90 -12.93
N ASN A 218 12.64 -14.92 -13.70
CA ASN A 218 13.21 -15.25 -15.00
C ASN A 218 12.19 -14.85 -16.08
N GLN A 219 12.04 -13.53 -16.27
CA GLN A 219 12.25 -12.84 -17.56
C GLN A 219 12.17 -11.32 -17.44
#